data_AF-A0A2N1SK11-F1
#
_entry.id   AF-A0A2N1SK11-F1
#
_cell.length_a   1.000
_cell.length_b   1.000
_cell.length_c   1.000
_cell.angle_alpha   90.00
_cell.angle_beta   90.00
_cell.angle_gamma   90.00
#
_symmetry.space_group_name_H-M   'P 1'
#
loop_
_entity.id
_entity.type
_entity.pdbx_description
1 polymer ?
#
loop_
_entity_poly.entity_id
_entity_poly.type
_entity_poly.pdbx_seq_one_letter_code
_entity_poly.pdbx_strand_id
1 'polypeptide(L)'
;MASHRIFSMSFASIYPMYIAKAEKKGRTKAEVDEIIHWLFGYNQEELAFHLEKETDFESFIKGSPRLNPSREKITGVVCGVRVEHIEDPIMKEIRYLDKLIDELAKGKAMEKILRI
;
A
#
# COMPACT_ATOMS: atom_id res chain seq x y z
N MET A 1 9.79 -19.91 10.66
CA MET A 1 9.95 -18.63 9.95
C MET A 1 9.39 -17.56 10.86
N ALA A 2 10.18 -16.57 11.26
CA ALA A 2 9.70 -15.53 12.17
C ALA A 2 8.67 -14.68 11.42
N SER A 3 7.39 -14.84 11.75
CA SER A 3 6.36 -13.97 11.20
C SER A 3 6.64 -12.54 11.64
N HIS A 4 6.82 -11.64 10.67
CA HIS A 4 6.93 -10.23 10.98
C HIS A 4 5.60 -9.78 11.57
N ARG A 5 5.61 -9.13 12.75
CA ARG A 5 4.38 -8.69 13.44
C ARG A 5 3.42 -7.91 12.54
N ILE A 6 3.96 -7.17 11.57
CA ILE A 6 3.17 -6.39 10.62
C ILE A 6 2.23 -7.25 9.76
N PHE A 7 2.58 -8.51 9.49
CA PHE A 7 1.75 -9.41 8.67
C PHE A 7 0.40 -9.71 9.34
N SER A 8 0.42 -9.88 10.66
CA SER A 8 -0.77 -10.13 11.47
C SER A 8 -1.48 -8.86 11.95
N MET A 9 -0.97 -7.67 11.62
CA MET A 9 -1.64 -6.43 12.00
C MET A 9 -2.85 -6.19 11.10
N SER A 10 -3.94 -5.72 11.68
CA SER A 10 -5.13 -5.31 10.93
C SER A 10 -4.79 -4.19 9.96
N PHE A 11 -5.14 -4.36 8.69
CA PHE A 11 -5.03 -3.32 7.67
C PHE A 11 -5.84 -2.08 8.08
N ALA A 12 -7.02 -2.28 8.68
CA ALA A 12 -7.89 -1.22 9.17
C ALA A 12 -7.22 -0.34 10.24
N SER A 13 -6.31 -0.90 11.05
CA SER A 13 -5.57 -0.13 12.05
C SER A 13 -4.52 0.80 11.44
N ILE A 14 -3.99 0.45 10.25
CA ILE A 14 -2.93 1.20 9.59
C ILE A 14 -3.49 2.17 8.53
N TYR A 15 -4.58 1.81 7.86
CA TYR A 15 -5.17 2.60 6.79
C TYR A 15 -5.44 4.08 7.15
N PRO A 16 -6.00 4.43 8.34
CA PRO A 16 -6.15 5.82 8.76
C PRO A 16 -4.83 6.59 8.84
N MET A 17 -3.71 5.91 9.12
CA MET A 17 -2.39 6.54 9.16
C MET A 17 -1.88 6.90 7.77
N TYR A 18 -2.21 6.12 6.74
CA TYR A 18 -1.90 6.49 5.35
C TYR A 18 -2.68 7.74 4.92
N ILE A 19 -3.98 7.78 5.22
CA ILE A 19 -4.83 8.96 4.97
C ILE A 19 -4.25 10.17 5.68
N ALA A 20 -4.01 10.07 7.00
CA ALA A 20 -3.49 11.19 7.77
C ALA A 20 -2.11 11.68 7.27
N LYS A 21 -1.26 10.77 6.78
CA LYS A 21 0.04 11.13 6.16
C LYS A 21 -0.16 11.93 4.87
N ALA A 22 -1.13 11.54 4.04
CA ALA A 22 -1.48 12.23 2.80
C ALA A 22 -2.13 13.60 3.08
N GLU A 23 -3.12 13.66 3.97
CA GLU A 23 -3.85 14.89 4.33
C GLU A 23 -2.95 15.95 4.94
N LYS A 24 -1.97 15.56 5.76
CA LYS A 24 -0.92 16.47 6.28
C LYS A 24 -0.11 17.17 5.18
N LYS A 25 -0.22 16.72 3.94
CA LYS A 25 0.48 17.24 2.75
C LYS A 25 -0.49 17.80 1.71
N GLY A 26 -1.75 18.05 2.08
CA GLY A 26 -2.77 18.59 1.18
C GLY A 26 -3.27 17.59 0.15
N ARG A 27 -3.03 16.30 0.37
CA ARG A 27 -3.55 15.19 -0.45
C ARG A 27 -4.82 14.63 0.17
N THR A 28 -5.50 13.76 -0.56
CA THR A 28 -6.86 13.30 -0.23
C THR A 28 -6.90 11.81 0.07
N LYS A 29 -7.93 11.38 0.81
CA LYS A 29 -8.29 9.97 0.95
C LYS A 29 -8.49 9.29 -0.41
N ALA A 30 -9.11 9.97 -1.37
CA ALA A 30 -9.36 9.42 -2.70
C ALA A 30 -8.06 9.03 -3.43
N GLU A 31 -7.00 9.83 -3.32
CA GLU A 31 -5.68 9.51 -3.89
C GLU A 31 -5.04 8.28 -3.20
N VAL A 32 -5.26 8.12 -1.88
CA VAL A 32 -4.81 6.92 -1.15
C VAL A 32 -5.55 5.67 -1.62
N ASP A 33 -6.88 5.78 -1.77
CA ASP A 33 -7.72 4.68 -2.26
C ASP A 33 -7.38 4.31 -3.70
N GLU A 34 -7.08 5.29 -4.55
CA GLU A 34 -6.62 5.08 -5.92
C GLU A 34 -5.29 4.33 -5.97
N ILE A 35 -4.34 4.65 -5.07
CA ILE A 35 -3.09 3.88 -4.94
C ILE A 35 -3.35 2.43 -4.55
N ILE A 36 -4.25 2.19 -3.59
CA ILE A 36 -4.59 0.85 -3.13
C ILE A 36 -5.29 0.05 -4.24
N HIS A 37 -6.25 0.68 -4.93
CA HIS A 37 -6.92 0.11 -6.09
C HIS A 37 -5.93 -0.23 -7.19
N TRP A 38 -5.05 0.71 -7.55
CA TRP A 38 -4.04 0.49 -8.58
C TRP A 38 -3.06 -0.62 -8.22
N LEU A 39 -2.69 -0.79 -6.95
CA LEU A 39 -1.70 -1.78 -6.53
C LEU A 39 -2.29 -3.19 -6.40
N PHE A 40 -3.44 -3.32 -5.73
CA PHE A 40 -4.04 -4.59 -5.33
C PHE A 40 -5.27 -4.99 -6.14
N GLY A 41 -5.87 -4.05 -6.88
CA GLY A 41 -7.05 -4.28 -7.70
C GLY A 41 -8.38 -4.18 -6.95
N TYR A 42 -8.36 -3.85 -5.65
CA TYR A 42 -9.56 -3.70 -4.84
C TYR A 42 -10.41 -2.51 -5.26
N ASN A 43 -11.71 -2.72 -5.46
CA ASN A 43 -12.65 -1.61 -5.58
C ASN A 43 -13.02 -1.04 -4.19
N GLN A 44 -13.81 0.05 -4.16
CA GLN A 44 -14.16 0.73 -2.92
C GLN A 44 -14.98 -0.14 -1.94
N GLU A 45 -15.86 -1.00 -2.45
CA GLU A 45 -16.70 -1.89 -1.64
C GLU A 45 -15.85 -3.00 -1.01
N GLU A 46 -14.94 -3.59 -1.79
CA GLU A 46 -14.02 -4.62 -1.30
C GLU A 46 -13.04 -4.05 -0.27
N LEU A 47 -12.52 -2.84 -0.51
CA LEU A 47 -11.68 -2.14 0.45
C LEU A 47 -12.45 -1.88 1.76
N ALA A 48 -13.68 -1.39 1.66
CA ALA A 48 -14.53 -1.15 2.83
C ALA A 48 -14.81 -2.45 3.60
N PHE A 49 -15.09 -3.55 2.91
CA PHE A 49 -15.27 -4.87 3.51
C PHE A 49 -14.03 -5.31 4.31
N HIS A 50 -12.82 -5.15 3.74
CA HIS A 50 -11.58 -5.50 4.43
C HIS A 50 -11.30 -4.62 5.65
N LEU A 51 -11.69 -3.34 5.58
CA LEU A 51 -11.59 -2.40 6.70
C LEU A 51 -12.56 -2.76 7.84
N GLU A 52 -13.81 -3.08 7.53
CA GLU A 52 -14.82 -3.49 8.51
C GLU A 52 -14.49 -4.84 9.15
N LYS A 53 -13.98 -5.79 8.36
CA LYS A 53 -13.57 -7.12 8.83
C LYS A 53 -12.24 -7.11 9.60
N GLU A 54 -11.54 -5.97 9.64
CA GLU A 54 -10.21 -5.85 10.24
C GLU A 54 -9.21 -6.90 9.70
N THR A 55 -9.25 -7.13 8.38
CA THR A 55 -8.40 -8.16 7.74
C THR A 55 -6.92 -7.84 7.97
N ASP A 56 -6.12 -8.85 8.33
CA ASP A 56 -4.67 -8.67 8.49
C ASP A 56 -3.95 -8.42 7.16
N PHE A 57 -2.76 -7.82 7.19
CA PHE A 57 -2.01 -7.48 5.98
C PHE A 57 -1.71 -8.68 5.09
N GLU A 58 -1.35 -9.82 5.66
CA GLU A 58 -1.02 -11.01 4.89
C GLU A 58 -2.25 -11.51 4.12
N SER A 59 -3.40 -11.61 4.80
CA SER A 59 -4.68 -11.99 4.20
C SER A 59 -5.18 -10.96 3.18
N PHE A 60 -5.01 -9.66 3.45
CA PHE A 60 -5.37 -8.58 2.52
C PHE A 60 -4.53 -8.64 1.23
N ILE A 61 -3.22 -8.84 1.35
CA ILE A 61 -2.34 -8.93 0.17
C ILE A 61 -2.59 -10.24 -0.60
N LYS A 62 -2.73 -11.37 0.11
CA LYS A 62 -3.03 -12.66 -0.54
C LYS A 62 -4.42 -12.70 -1.18
N GLY A 63 -5.38 -11.96 -0.63
CA GLY A 63 -6.74 -11.83 -1.14
C GLY A 63 -6.90 -10.82 -2.28
N SER A 64 -5.82 -10.13 -2.68
CA SER A 64 -5.86 -9.07 -3.69
C SER A 64 -6.38 -9.61 -5.04
N PRO A 65 -7.46 -9.02 -5.62
CA PRO A 65 -8.07 -9.51 -6.85
C PRO A 65 -7.10 -9.53 -8.03
N ARG A 66 -6.26 -8.49 -8.14
CA ARG A 66 -5.30 -8.36 -9.23
C ARG A 66 -4.15 -7.44 -8.84
N LEU A 67 -3.02 -8.04 -8.53
CA LEU A 67 -1.76 -7.32 -8.39
C LEU A 67 -1.37 -6.69 -9.73
N ASN A 68 -1.10 -5.40 -9.73
CA ASN A 68 -0.78 -4.69 -10.97
C ASN A 68 0.64 -4.99 -11.45
N PRO A 69 0.85 -5.45 -12.70
CA PRO A 69 2.17 -5.78 -13.22
C PRO A 69 3.17 -4.61 -13.17
N SER A 70 2.69 -3.36 -13.29
CA SER A 70 3.54 -2.17 -13.23
C SER A 70 4.13 -1.91 -11.84
N ARG A 71 3.64 -2.60 -10.79
CA ARG A 71 4.22 -2.51 -9.43
C ARG A 71 5.68 -2.95 -9.38
N GLU A 72 6.13 -3.84 -10.27
CA GLU A 72 7.53 -4.26 -10.34
C GLU A 72 8.47 -3.11 -10.77
N LYS A 73 7.91 -2.02 -11.33
CA LYS A 73 8.66 -0.78 -11.63
C LYS A 73 8.86 0.10 -10.38
N ILE A 74 8.29 -0.27 -9.23
CA ILE A 74 8.49 0.46 -7.98
C ILE A 74 9.89 0.12 -7.45
N THR A 75 10.74 1.14 -7.38
CA THR A 75 12.14 1.01 -6.98
C THR A 75 12.55 2.10 -5.98
N GLY A 76 13.70 1.90 -5.34
CA GLY A 76 14.32 2.85 -4.43
C GLY A 76 14.08 2.51 -2.96
N VAL A 77 14.34 3.50 -2.11
CA VAL A 77 14.34 3.30 -0.66
C VAL A 77 13.05 3.85 -0.02
N VAL A 78 12.51 3.10 0.94
CA VAL A 78 11.42 3.50 1.84
C VAL A 78 11.59 2.79 3.18
N CYS A 79 11.21 3.42 4.29
CA CYS A 79 11.36 2.83 5.64
C CYS A 79 12.76 2.29 5.94
N GLY A 80 13.82 2.90 5.38
CA GLY A 80 15.21 2.49 5.57
C GLY A 80 15.66 1.28 4.75
N VAL A 81 14.80 0.69 3.91
CA VAL A 81 15.11 -0.51 3.09
C VAL A 81 14.94 -0.23 1.60
N ARG A 82 15.71 -0.92 0.76
CA ARG A 82 15.57 -0.89 -0.70
C ARG A 82 14.56 -1.94 -1.15
N VAL A 83 13.48 -1.52 -1.80
CA VAL A 83 12.34 -2.40 -2.11
C VAL A 83 12.69 -3.53 -3.07
N GLU A 84 13.64 -3.29 -3.97
CA GLU A 84 14.13 -4.26 -4.96
C GLU A 84 14.83 -5.46 -4.32
N HIS A 85 15.35 -5.31 -3.09
CA HIS A 85 16.12 -6.33 -2.38
C HIS A 85 15.29 -7.10 -1.36
N ILE A 86 13.98 -6.82 -1.26
CA ILE A 86 13.11 -7.51 -0.31
C ILE A 86 12.74 -8.88 -0.89
N GLU A 87 13.19 -9.94 -0.22
CA GLU A 87 12.92 -11.32 -0.63
C GLU A 87 11.52 -11.80 -0.24
N ASP A 88 11.02 -11.37 0.91
CA ASP A 88 9.68 -11.76 1.37
C ASP A 88 8.60 -11.05 0.53
N PRO A 89 7.73 -11.79 -0.17
CA PRO A 89 6.78 -11.21 -1.10
C PRO A 89 5.74 -10.33 -0.40
N ILE A 90 5.28 -10.70 0.79
CA ILE A 90 4.29 -9.91 1.54
C ILE A 90 4.92 -8.60 2.03
N MET A 91 6.13 -8.67 2.58
CA MET A 91 6.88 -7.48 2.97
C MET A 91 7.15 -6.56 1.78
N LYS A 92 7.45 -7.13 0.61
CA LYS A 92 7.69 -6.38 -0.62
C LYS A 92 6.44 -5.58 -1.01
N GLU A 93 5.26 -6.19 -0.97
CA GLU A 93 3.99 -5.48 -1.25
C GLU A 93 3.67 -4.39 -0.23
N ILE A 94 3.90 -4.64 1.07
CA ILE A 94 3.72 -3.62 2.11
C ILE A 94 4.64 -2.42 1.81
N ARG A 95 5.90 -2.68 1.45
CA ARG A 95 6.86 -1.61 1.14
C ARG A 95 6.58 -0.93 -0.19
N TYR A 96 5.96 -1.59 -1.15
CA TYR A 96 5.42 -0.95 -2.33
C TYR A 96 4.32 0.04 -1.98
N LEU A 97 3.34 -0.36 -1.17
CA LEU A 97 2.32 0.56 -0.68
C LEU A 97 2.94 1.75 0.06
N ASP A 98 3.84 1.50 1.02
CA ASP A 98 4.54 2.56 1.75
C ASP A 98 5.25 3.53 0.82
N LYS A 99 5.90 3.01 -0.23
CA LYS A 99 6.63 3.81 -1.21
C LYS A 99 5.69 4.73 -1.98
N LEU A 100 4.56 4.22 -2.45
CA LEU A 100 3.58 5.01 -3.21
C LEU A 100 2.95 6.10 -2.33
N ILE A 101 2.59 5.78 -1.08
CA ILE A 101 2.07 6.77 -0.12
C ILE A 101 3.14 7.80 0.26
N ASP A 102 4.40 7.40 0.36
CA ASP A 102 5.51 8.33 0.60
C ASP A 102 5.73 9.30 -0.58
N GLU A 103 5.57 8.80 -1.81
CA GLU A 103 5.63 9.62 -3.02
C GLU A 103 4.46 10.60 -3.11
N LEU A 104 3.25 10.16 -2.73
CA LEU A 104 2.08 11.03 -2.59
C LEU A 104 2.32 12.14 -1.57
N ALA A 105 2.82 11.78 -0.38
CA ALA A 105 3.14 12.73 0.69
C ALA A 105 4.29 13.69 0.32
N LYS A 106 5.17 13.30 -0.61
CA LYS A 106 6.21 14.17 -1.18
C LYS A 106 5.70 15.07 -2.31
N GLY A 107 4.40 15.02 -2.61
CA GLY A 107 3.77 15.88 -3.60
C GLY A 107 4.00 15.44 -5.04
N LYS A 108 4.40 14.19 -5.30
CA LYS A 108 4.51 13.69 -6.68
C LYS A 108 3.12 13.67 -7.35
N ALA A 109 3.11 13.80 -8.68
CA ALA A 109 1.89 13.65 -9.48
C ALA A 109 1.43 12.19 -9.52
N MET A 110 0.12 11.95 -9.56
CA MET A 110 -0.46 10.61 -9.50
C MET A 110 0.01 9.73 -10.65
N GLU A 111 0.16 10.27 -11.86
CA GLU A 111 0.64 9.54 -13.03
C GLU A 111 2.04 8.96 -12.78
N LYS A 112 2.91 9.78 -12.18
CA LYS A 112 4.26 9.34 -11.79
C LYS A 112 4.20 8.27 -10.70
N ILE A 113 3.31 8.41 -9.72
CA ILE A 113 3.14 7.45 -8.62
C ILE A 113 2.67 6.09 -9.17
N LEU A 114 1.65 6.11 -10.03
CA LEU A 114 1.04 4.93 -10.65
C LEU A 114 1.82 4.39 -11.85
N ARG A 115 2.98 4.97 -12.18
CA ARG A 115 3.87 4.52 -13.26
C ARG A 115 3.15 4.48 -14.63
N ILE A 116 2.27 5.45 -14.88
CA ILE A 116 1.52 5.66 -16.13
C ILE A 116 1.97 6.92 -16.86
#